data_AF-A0A9E1EKN4-F1
#
_entry.id   AF-A0A9E1EKN4-F1
#
_cell.length_a   1.000
_cell.length_b   1.000
_cell.length_c   1.000
_cell.angle_alpha   90.00
_cell.angle_beta   90.00
_cell.angle_gamma   90.00
#
_symmetry.space_group_name_H-M   'P 1'
#
loop_
_entity.id
_entity.type
_entity.pdbx_description
1 polymer ?
#
loop_
_entity_poly.entity_id
_entity_poly.type
_entity_poly.pdbx_seq_one_letter_code
_entity_poly.pdbx_strand_id
1 'polypeptide(L)'
;IPLGKYRGFETELSFDTTERSYCVTVKGETGKQVSLGDDVFGNITRIDNAVERFADDLEKAKDSLADTKNQFETAQKEVQKPFVQEEELKLKLARLDKLNILLNMDKKENEIVGGEPDEGESTEKRKEKAYER
;
A
#
# COMPACT_ATOMS: atom_id res chain seq x y z
N ILE A 1 -3.39 26.50 24.03
CA ILE A 1 -3.26 27.21 25.34
C ILE A 1 -2.83 26.18 26.37
N PRO A 2 -1.67 26.31 27.04
CA PRO A 2 -1.25 25.33 28.04
C PRO A 2 -2.19 25.36 29.25
N LEU A 3 -2.67 24.18 29.66
CA LEU A 3 -3.54 23.99 30.82
C LEU A 3 -2.78 23.51 32.07
N GLY A 4 -1.57 22.97 31.91
CA GLY A 4 -0.72 22.52 33.00
C GLY A 4 -0.37 21.04 32.86
N LYS A 5 -0.23 20.34 34.00
CA LYS A 5 0.08 18.90 34.04
C LYS A 5 -1.08 18.11 34.61
N TYR A 6 -1.50 17.07 33.90
CA TYR A 6 -2.51 16.11 34.34
C TYR A 6 -1.90 14.70 34.39
N ARG A 7 -1.92 14.05 35.55
CA ARG A 7 -1.26 12.75 35.79
C ARG A 7 0.20 12.66 35.27
N GLY A 8 0.94 13.76 35.35
CA GLY A 8 2.33 13.85 34.89
C GLY A 8 2.51 14.22 33.41
N PHE A 9 1.45 14.23 32.61
CA PHE A 9 1.48 14.65 31.21
C PHE A 9 1.14 16.13 31.07
N GLU A 10 1.82 16.84 30.18
CA GLU A 10 1.45 18.21 29.85
C GLU A 10 0.16 18.24 29.04
N THR A 11 -0.73 19.19 29.33
CA THR A 11 -2.00 19.33 28.63
C THR A 11 -2.16 20.70 28.00
N GLU A 12 -2.77 20.74 26.83
CA GLU A 12 -3.05 21.96 26.10
C GLU A 12 -4.50 21.98 25.61
N LEU A 13 -5.15 23.13 25.75
CA LEU A 13 -6.45 23.42 25.18
C LEU A 13 -6.29 23.96 23.75
N SER A 14 -7.01 23.39 22.81
CA SER A 14 -7.20 23.89 21.46
C SER A 14 -8.69 23.97 21.12
N PHE A 15 -9.02 24.69 20.06
CA PHE A 15 -10.36 24.68 19.49
C PHE A 15 -10.29 23.94 18.16
N ASP A 16 -11.05 22.86 18.03
CA ASP A 16 -11.19 22.12 16.78
C ASP A 16 -12.17 22.88 15.88
N THR A 17 -11.66 23.44 14.79
CA THR A 17 -12.47 24.20 13.83
C THR A 17 -13.42 23.32 13.03
N THR A 18 -13.13 22.02 12.90
CA THR A 18 -13.92 21.05 12.14
C THR A 18 -15.14 20.64 12.95
N GLU A 19 -14.91 20.20 14.18
CA GLU A 19 -15.98 19.77 15.10
C GLU A 19 -16.64 20.95 15.84
N ARG A 20 -16.04 22.15 15.75
CA ARG A 20 -16.45 23.37 16.48
C ARG A 20 -16.53 23.15 17.99
N SER A 21 -15.59 22.38 18.52
CA SER A 21 -15.53 21.98 19.92
C SER A 21 -14.19 22.34 20.54
N TYR A 22 -14.16 22.50 21.86
CA TYR A 22 -12.88 22.64 22.58
C TYR A 22 -12.31 21.26 22.86
N CYS A 23 -11.01 21.11 22.63
CA CYS A 23 -10.32 19.85 22.83
C CYS A 23 -9.11 20.03 23.73
N VAL A 24 -8.83 19.04 24.57
CA VAL A 24 -7.61 18.96 25.37
C VAL A 24 -6.69 17.94 24.74
N THR A 25 -5.49 18.38 24.38
CA THR A 25 -4.41 17.52 23.92
C THR A 25 -3.54 17.16 25.12
N VAL A 26 -3.44 15.87 25.41
CA VAL A 26 -2.48 15.30 26.36
C VAL A 26 -1.19 15.02 25.61
N LYS A 27 -0.15 15.79 25.90
CA LYS A 27 1.16 15.66 25.28
C LYS A 27 1.86 14.39 25.76
N GLY A 28 2.47 13.71 24.82
CA GLY A 28 3.28 12.51 24.98
C GLY A 28 3.92 12.18 23.63
N GLU A 29 4.60 11.04 23.53
CA GLU A 29 5.24 10.61 22.27
C GLU A 29 4.21 10.39 21.15
N THR A 30 3.05 9.84 21.48
CA THR A 30 1.91 9.63 20.57
C THR A 30 0.72 10.52 20.96
N GLY A 31 0.98 11.78 21.31
CA GLY A 31 0.01 12.70 21.95
C GLY A 31 -1.45 12.56 21.50
N LYS A 32 -2.39 12.65 22.44
CA LYS A 32 -3.82 12.33 22.22
C LYS A 32 -4.70 13.54 22.45
N GLN A 33 -5.66 13.74 21.55
CA GLN A 33 -6.65 14.80 21.64
C GLN A 33 -7.98 14.26 22.15
N VAL A 34 -8.62 14.98 23.07
CA VAL A 34 -9.90 14.62 23.69
C VAL A 34 -10.86 15.80 23.59
N SER A 35 -12.01 15.60 22.95
CA SER A 35 -13.06 16.62 22.86
C SER A 35 -13.76 16.80 24.22
N LEU A 36 -13.90 18.06 24.64
CA LEU A 36 -14.63 18.45 25.84
C LEU A 36 -16.13 18.51 25.52
N GLY A 37 -16.93 18.06 26.47
CA GLY A 37 -18.39 18.19 26.44
C GLY A 37 -18.89 18.99 27.65
N ASP A 38 -20.20 19.00 27.84
CA ASP A 38 -20.84 19.86 28.85
C ASP A 38 -20.66 19.36 30.30
N ASP A 39 -20.45 18.04 30.48
CA ASP A 39 -20.25 17.44 31.80
C ASP A 39 -18.77 17.42 32.21
N VAL A 40 -18.49 18.05 33.35
CA VAL A 40 -17.14 18.14 33.94
C VAL A 40 -16.62 16.75 34.35
N PHE A 41 -17.45 15.90 34.97
CA PHE A 41 -17.00 14.58 35.40
C PHE A 41 -16.76 13.67 34.19
N GLY A 42 -17.63 13.73 33.18
CA GLY A 42 -17.42 13.07 31.90
C GLY A 42 -16.14 13.52 31.19
N ASN A 43 -15.79 14.81 31.24
CA ASN A 43 -14.54 15.32 30.69
C ASN A 43 -13.32 14.70 31.40
N ILE A 44 -13.34 14.64 32.73
CA ILE A 44 -12.26 14.01 33.52
C ILE A 44 -12.10 12.54 33.13
N THR A 45 -13.19 11.78 33.06
CA THR A 45 -13.16 10.36 32.66
C THR A 45 -12.62 10.17 31.24
N ARG A 46 -12.99 11.03 30.29
CA ARG A 46 -12.46 10.96 28.91
C ARG A 46 -10.97 11.23 28.86
N ILE A 47 -10.48 12.22 29.61
CA ILE A 47 -9.04 12.50 29.72
C ILE A 47 -8.33 11.31 30.38
N ASP A 48 -8.94 10.71 31.40
CA ASP A 48 -8.36 9.55 32.09
C ASP A 48 -8.18 8.36 31.16
N ASN A 49 -9.24 8.02 30.41
CA ASN A 49 -9.20 6.98 29.39
C ASN A 49 -8.12 7.26 28.34
N ALA A 50 -7.94 8.52 27.93
CA ALA A 50 -6.91 8.88 26.97
C ALA A 50 -5.49 8.64 27.50
N VAL A 51 -5.25 8.90 28.79
CA VAL A 51 -3.98 8.63 29.47
C VAL A 51 -3.74 7.12 29.58
N GLU A 52 -4.73 6.34 30.01
CA GLU A 52 -4.62 4.89 30.16
C GLU A 52 -4.28 4.20 28.83
N ARG A 53 -4.88 4.67 27.73
CA ARG A 53 -4.61 4.15 26.39
C ARG A 53 -3.14 4.25 25.96
N PHE A 54 -2.32 5.11 26.57
CA PHE A 54 -0.89 5.15 26.24
C PHE A 54 -0.18 3.85 26.62
N ALA A 55 -0.55 3.23 27.73
CA ALA A 55 0.01 1.94 28.12
C ALA A 55 -0.39 0.84 27.14
N ASP A 56 -1.68 0.78 26.79
CA ASP A 56 -2.21 -0.20 25.83
C ASP A 56 -1.56 -0.06 24.43
N ASP A 57 -1.41 1.17 23.94
CA ASP A 57 -0.82 1.41 22.62
C ASP A 57 0.66 1.08 22.60
N LEU A 58 1.36 1.29 23.72
CA LEU A 58 2.76 0.90 23.88
C LEU A 58 2.91 -0.63 23.83
N GLU A 59 2.04 -1.37 24.50
CA GLU A 59 2.02 -2.83 24.45
C GLU A 59 1.75 -3.33 23.02
N LYS A 60 0.72 -2.81 22.36
CA LYS A 60 0.41 -3.14 20.96
C LYS A 60 1.54 -2.83 20.00
N ALA A 61 2.24 -1.72 20.20
CA ALA A 61 3.39 -1.36 19.36
C ALA A 61 4.55 -2.34 19.55
N LYS A 62 4.80 -2.81 20.79
CA LYS A 62 5.80 -3.85 21.07
C LYS A 62 5.43 -5.18 20.43
N ASP A 63 4.17 -5.59 20.54
CA ASP A 63 3.69 -6.84 19.95
C ASP A 63 3.80 -6.78 18.42
N SER A 64 3.34 -5.68 17.81
CA SER A 64 3.44 -5.46 16.36
C SER A 64 4.89 -5.48 15.88
N LEU A 65 5.83 -4.93 16.65
CA LEU A 65 7.26 -4.97 16.35
C LEU A 65 7.79 -6.42 16.42
N ALA A 66 7.44 -7.16 17.46
CA ALA A 66 7.83 -8.56 17.61
C ALA A 66 7.29 -9.42 16.46
N ASP A 67 6.02 -9.24 16.11
CA ASP A 67 5.37 -9.93 14.99
C ASP A 67 6.03 -9.60 13.66
N THR A 68 6.29 -8.32 13.39
CA THR A 68 6.96 -7.90 12.14
C THR A 68 8.36 -8.49 12.06
N LYS A 69 9.09 -8.56 13.17
CA LYS A 69 10.42 -9.19 13.23
C LYS A 69 10.34 -10.69 12.95
N ASN A 70 9.36 -11.38 13.55
CA ASN A 70 9.12 -12.80 13.29
C ASN A 70 8.77 -13.06 11.82
N GLN A 71 7.91 -12.21 11.24
CA GLN A 71 7.56 -12.27 9.81
C GLN A 71 8.78 -12.03 8.93
N PHE A 72 9.65 -11.08 9.29
CA PHE A 72 10.89 -10.82 8.56
C PHE A 72 11.85 -12.02 8.59
N GLU A 73 12.06 -12.62 9.77
CA GLU A 73 12.91 -13.82 9.90
C GLU A 73 12.34 -15.01 9.12
N THR A 74 11.02 -15.16 9.12
CA THR A 74 10.32 -16.22 8.36
C THR A 74 10.45 -15.97 6.86
N ALA A 75 10.18 -14.74 6.39
CA ALA A 75 10.32 -14.37 5.00
C ALA A 75 11.77 -14.52 4.52
N GLN A 76 12.77 -14.20 5.35
CA GLN A 76 14.18 -14.40 4.99
C GLN A 76 14.50 -15.90 4.78
N LYS A 77 13.95 -16.79 5.61
CA LYS A 77 14.10 -18.24 5.44
C LYS A 77 13.39 -18.75 4.19
N GLU A 78 12.20 -18.23 3.90
CA GLU A 78 11.44 -18.60 2.69
C GLU A 78 12.09 -18.10 1.41
N VAL A 79 12.67 -16.89 1.41
CA VAL A 79 13.43 -16.36 0.26
C VAL A 79 14.68 -17.20 -0.01
N GLN A 80 15.32 -17.74 1.02
CA GLN A 80 16.44 -18.67 0.86
C GLN A 80 16.00 -20.07 0.42
N LYS A 81 14.72 -20.42 0.61
CA LYS A 81 14.20 -21.69 0.15
C LYS A 81 14.22 -21.68 -1.38
N PRO A 82 14.96 -22.60 -2.02
CA PRO A 82 15.05 -22.62 -3.47
C PRO A 82 13.65 -22.76 -4.06
N PHE A 83 13.39 -21.98 -5.10
CA PHE A 83 12.13 -22.05 -5.81
C PHE A 83 12.05 -23.45 -6.44
N VAL A 84 11.09 -24.26 -6.00
CA VAL A 84 11.02 -25.70 -6.35
C VAL A 84 10.92 -25.91 -7.87
N GLN A 85 10.40 -24.91 -8.58
CA GLN A 85 10.25 -24.92 -10.03
C GLN A 85 11.33 -24.11 -10.76
N GLU A 86 12.44 -23.71 -10.11
CA GLU A 86 13.48 -22.88 -10.72
C GLU A 86 14.13 -23.59 -11.92
N GLU A 87 14.38 -24.89 -11.80
CA GLU A 87 14.93 -25.68 -12.90
C GLU A 87 13.93 -25.83 -14.05
N GLU A 88 12.65 -26.05 -13.75
CA GLU A 88 11.60 -26.14 -14.77
C GLU A 88 11.39 -24.79 -15.48
N LEU A 89 11.46 -23.69 -14.73
CA LEU A 89 11.34 -22.33 -15.25
C LEU A 89 12.54 -21.96 -16.13
N LYS A 90 13.77 -22.32 -15.74
CA LYS A 90 14.99 -22.16 -16.57
C LYS A 90 14.89 -22.98 -17.86
N LEU A 91 14.41 -24.22 -17.80
CA LEU A 91 14.22 -25.07 -18.98
C LEU A 91 13.16 -24.50 -19.94
N LYS A 92 12.02 -24.04 -19.41
CA LYS A 92 10.96 -23.41 -20.21
C LYS A 92 11.41 -22.09 -20.82
N LEU A 93 12.16 -21.25 -20.09
CA LEU A 93 12.77 -20.03 -20.60
C LEU A 93 13.77 -20.32 -21.72
N ALA A 94 14.68 -21.28 -21.53
CA ALA A 94 15.66 -21.64 -22.56
C ALA A 94 15.01 -22.20 -23.84
N ARG A 95 13.90 -22.95 -23.71
CA ARG A 95 13.11 -23.40 -24.86
C ARG A 95 12.41 -22.23 -25.55
N LEU A 96 11.85 -21.30 -24.78
CA LEU A 96 11.23 -20.09 -25.30
C LEU A 96 12.24 -19.20 -26.03
N ASP A 97 13.43 -18.98 -25.48
CA ASP A 97 14.50 -18.21 -26.13
C ASP A 97 14.96 -18.86 -27.43
N LYS A 98 15.16 -20.19 -27.44
CA LYS A 98 15.46 -20.92 -28.67
C LYS A 98 14.36 -20.77 -29.72
N LEU A 99 13.09 -20.85 -29.29
CA LEU A 99 11.95 -20.66 -30.20
C LEU A 99 11.84 -19.22 -30.68
N ASN A 100 12.09 -18.22 -29.83
CA ASN A 100 12.10 -16.81 -30.20
C ASN A 100 13.23 -16.49 -31.17
N ILE A 101 14.41 -17.08 -31.00
CA ILE A 101 15.51 -16.97 -31.97
C ILE A 101 15.06 -17.54 -33.30
N LEU A 102 14.55 -18.78 -33.34
CA LEU A 102 14.10 -19.43 -34.56
C LEU A 102 12.92 -18.71 -35.23
N LEU A 103 12.00 -18.14 -34.45
CA LEU A 103 10.83 -17.41 -34.95
C LEU A 103 11.18 -15.99 -35.41
N ASN A 104 12.17 -15.34 -34.79
CA ASN A 104 12.65 -14.01 -35.18
C ASN A 104 13.64 -14.03 -36.35
N MET A 105 14.13 -15.20 -36.79
CA MET A 105 14.92 -15.32 -38.03
C MET A 105 14.14 -14.88 -39.28
N ASP A 106 12.80 -14.85 -39.23
CA ASP A 106 11.94 -14.57 -40.38
C ASP A 106 11.42 -13.12 -40.47
N LYS A 107 11.89 -12.19 -39.62
CA LYS A 107 11.17 -10.90 -39.44
C LYS A 107 11.96 -9.58 -39.49
N LYS A 108 13.19 -9.50 -40.02
CA LYS A 108 13.84 -8.17 -40.09
C LYS A 108 14.73 -7.84 -41.30
N GLU A 109 14.35 -8.23 -42.51
CA GLU A 109 14.79 -7.54 -43.74
C GLU A 109 13.69 -7.52 -44.83
N ASN A 110 12.53 -6.93 -44.54
CA ASN A 110 11.82 -6.21 -45.62
C ASN A 110 11.95 -4.71 -45.32
N GLU A 111 13.19 -4.23 -45.42
CA GLU A 111 13.46 -2.82 -45.64
C GLU A 111 12.92 -2.40 -47.00
N ILE A 112 12.17 -1.30 -46.94
CA ILE A 112 11.75 -0.41 -48.01
C ILE A 112 12.81 -0.27 -49.12
N VAL A 113 12.49 -0.64 -50.37
CA VAL A 113 13.03 -0.02 -51.59
C VAL A 113 11.87 0.19 -52.57
N GLY A 114 11.63 1.47 -52.89
CA GLY A 114 10.46 1.96 -53.60
C GLY A 114 10.44 1.75 -55.11
N GLY A 115 9.23 1.95 -55.64
CA GLY A 115 8.88 2.07 -57.05
C GLY A 115 7.36 2.13 -57.18
N GLU A 116 6.78 3.33 -57.05
CA GLU A 116 5.35 3.66 -57.23
C GLU A 116 4.79 3.24 -58.61
N PRO A 117 3.50 3.50 -58.89
CA PRO A 117 2.28 3.01 -58.25
C PRO A 117 1.44 2.25 -59.31
N ASP A 118 0.46 1.43 -58.93
CA ASP A 118 -0.62 1.15 -59.88
C ASP A 118 -1.97 1.17 -59.17
N GLU A 119 -2.78 2.10 -59.64
CA GLU A 119 -4.12 2.38 -59.17
C GLU A 119 -5.03 1.18 -59.40
N GLY A 120 -5.84 0.85 -58.40
CA GLY A 120 -6.84 -0.20 -58.53
C GLY A 120 -7.80 -0.18 -57.38
N GLU A 121 -8.75 0.75 -57.43
CA GLU A 121 -9.94 0.80 -56.59
C GLU A 121 -10.54 -0.59 -56.34
N SER A 122 -10.87 -0.90 -55.09
CA SER A 122 -12.26 -0.84 -54.63
C SER A 122 -12.40 -1.45 -53.24
N THR A 123 -13.03 -0.65 -52.40
CA THR A 123 -13.72 -1.01 -51.17
C THR A 123 -14.51 -2.32 -51.28
N GLU A 124 -14.61 -3.10 -50.20
CA GLU A 124 -15.84 -3.18 -49.40
C GLU A 124 -15.76 -4.25 -48.28
N LYS A 125 -15.89 -3.74 -47.04
CA LYS A 125 -16.78 -4.17 -45.95
C LYS A 125 -16.89 -5.66 -45.57
N ARG A 126 -17.11 -5.80 -44.24
CA ARG A 126 -18.07 -6.69 -43.54
C ARG A 126 -17.36 -7.84 -42.79
N LYS A 127 -17.56 -8.10 -41.49
CA LYS A 127 -18.35 -7.51 -40.39
C LYS A 127 -17.82 -8.11 -39.09
N GLU A 128 -17.85 -7.32 -38.03
CA GLU A 128 -17.87 -7.81 -36.65
C GLU A 128 -19.03 -8.79 -36.42
N LYS A 129 -18.79 -9.80 -35.59
CA LYS A 129 -19.83 -10.48 -34.82
C LYS A 129 -19.34 -10.71 -33.40
N ALA A 130 -19.99 -10.02 -32.47
CA ALA A 130 -19.94 -10.22 -31.03
C ALA A 130 -20.77 -11.44 -30.58
N TYR A 131 -20.54 -11.88 -29.34
CA TYR A 131 -21.45 -12.34 -28.26
C TYR A 131 -20.70 -13.34 -27.35
N GLU A 132 -20.28 -12.94 -26.14
CA GLU A 132 -20.93 -13.11 -24.82
C GLU A 132 -21.08 -14.56 -24.32
N ARG A 133 -20.51 -14.85 -23.14
CA ARG A 133 -21.20 -14.87 -21.84
C ARG A 133 -20.21 -14.93 -20.68
#